data_AF-A0A948CJ53-F1
#
_entry.id   AF-A0A948CJ53-F1
#
_cell.length_a   1.000
_cell.length_b   1.000
_cell.length_c   1.000
_cell.angle_alpha   90.00
_cell.angle_beta   90.00
_cell.angle_gamma   90.00
#
_symmetry.space_group_name_H-M   'P 1'
#
loop_
_entity.id
_entity.type
_entity.pdbx_description
1 polymer ?
#
loop_
_entity_poly.entity_id
_entity_poly.type
_entity_poly.pdbx_seq_one_letter_code
_entity_poly.pdbx_strand_id
1 'polypeptide(L)'
;QPSSTGFSATQLEQASDVQVLTQELDGGGAITVTRSPSLNSAFVSTHNMPRLQSGRTYQLWTIHDGVEVPAGLVDGDASKVLVEGDPGSAQGLAITIEKAGGVETPSTDRIVAAFDFTES
;
A
#
# COMPACT_ATOMS: atom_id res chain seq x y z
N GLN A 1 23.98 4.52 -21.78
CA GLN A 1 22.56 4.54 -21.38
C GLN A 1 22.27 3.25 -20.61
N PRO A 2 21.58 3.34 -19.46
CA PRO A 2 20.15 3.03 -19.37
C PRO A 2 19.42 4.29 -18.85
N SER A 3 18.35 4.85 -19.42
CA SER A 3 17.05 4.32 -19.89
C SER A 3 16.35 3.39 -18.92
N SER A 4 15.87 4.01 -17.84
CA SER A 4 14.55 3.76 -17.30
C SER A 4 14.18 4.98 -16.44
N THR A 5 13.44 5.93 -17.02
CA THR A 5 12.78 7.00 -16.25
C THR A 5 11.67 6.35 -15.44
N GLY A 6 12.06 5.65 -14.38
CA GLY A 6 11.21 5.10 -13.35
C GLY A 6 11.80 5.53 -12.03
N PHE A 7 10.97 6.09 -11.18
CA PHE A 7 11.33 6.53 -9.85
C PHE A 7 11.87 5.35 -9.01
N SER A 8 12.93 5.57 -8.23
CA SER A 8 13.55 4.55 -7.38
C SER A 8 13.16 4.70 -5.91
N ALA A 9 13.13 3.60 -5.16
CA ALA A 9 12.85 3.62 -3.72
C ALA A 9 13.79 4.56 -2.94
N THR A 10 15.06 4.66 -3.36
CA THR A 10 16.02 5.59 -2.77
C THR A 10 15.64 7.05 -3.02
N GLN A 11 15.10 7.39 -4.20
CA GLN A 11 14.63 8.76 -4.45
C GLN A 11 13.43 9.12 -3.56
N LEU A 12 12.57 8.15 -3.25
CA LEU A 12 11.46 8.35 -2.30
C LEU A 12 11.96 8.64 -0.90
N GLU A 13 12.89 7.83 -0.42
CA GLU A 13 13.44 7.94 0.93
C GLU A 13 14.23 9.24 1.15
N GLN A 14 14.69 9.88 0.07
CA GLN A 14 15.40 11.16 0.11
C GLN A 14 14.50 12.36 -0.16
N ALA A 15 13.21 12.15 -0.41
CA ALA A 15 12.26 13.23 -0.64
C ALA A 15 12.06 14.05 0.65
N SER A 16 11.97 15.37 0.52
CA SER A 16 11.76 16.27 1.67
C SER A 16 10.36 16.13 2.29
N ASP A 17 9.41 15.58 1.54
CA ASP A 17 8.02 15.35 1.93
C ASP A 17 7.72 13.86 2.13
N VAL A 18 8.75 13.04 2.38
CA VAL A 18 8.55 11.62 2.65
C VAL A 18 7.77 11.44 3.95
N GLN A 19 6.75 10.60 3.88
CA GLN A 19 5.91 10.23 5.01
C GLN A 19 5.99 8.73 5.22
N VAL A 20 6.20 8.33 6.47
CA VAL A 20 6.32 6.93 6.86
C VAL A 20 5.26 6.65 7.93
N LEU A 21 4.30 5.81 7.59
CA LEU A 21 3.24 5.39 8.49
C LEU A 21 3.35 3.90 8.72
N THR A 22 3.30 3.47 9.98
CA THR A 22 3.32 2.05 10.34
C THR A 22 2.11 1.71 11.18
N GLN A 23 1.46 0.60 10.85
CA GLN A 23 0.35 0.04 11.59
C GLN A 23 0.63 -1.43 11.92
N GLU A 24 0.53 -1.79 13.20
CA GLU A 24 0.52 -3.19 13.64
C GLU A 24 -0.87 -3.79 13.44
N LEU A 25 -0.92 -5.09 13.11
CA LEU A 25 -2.18 -5.77 12.82
C LEU A 25 -2.69 -6.60 14.00
N ASP A 26 -4.01 -6.68 14.09
CA ASP A 26 -4.69 -7.65 14.95
C ASP A 26 -4.37 -9.07 14.47
N GLY A 27 -3.72 -9.86 15.33
CA GLY A 27 -3.23 -11.21 14.98
C GLY A 27 -1.75 -11.28 14.63
N GLY A 28 -1.05 -10.15 14.68
CA GLY A 28 0.41 -10.06 14.52
C GLY A 28 0.84 -9.60 13.13
N GLY A 29 2.09 -9.13 13.08
CA GLY A 29 2.66 -8.51 11.89
C GLY A 29 2.45 -7.00 11.84
N ALA A 30 3.10 -6.35 10.89
CA ALA A 30 3.04 -4.92 10.70
C ALA A 30 3.11 -4.56 9.22
N ILE A 31 2.53 -3.41 8.89
CA ILE A 31 2.56 -2.80 7.58
C ILE A 31 3.16 -1.41 7.72
N THR A 32 4.13 -1.10 6.86
CA THR A 32 4.72 0.23 6.75
C THR A 32 4.47 0.78 5.36
N VAL A 33 3.87 1.96 5.29
CA VAL A 33 3.68 2.75 4.08
C VAL A 33 4.73 3.85 4.06
N THR A 34 5.48 3.93 2.97
CA THR A 34 6.41 5.04 2.71
C THR A 34 5.95 5.75 1.45
N ARG A 35 5.59 7.03 1.53
CA ARG A 35 5.09 7.81 0.39
C ARG A 35 5.75 9.18 0.27
N SER A 36 5.73 9.75 -0.94
CA SER A 36 6.04 11.15 -1.20
C SER A 36 4.96 11.72 -2.14
N PRO A 37 4.12 12.66 -1.65
CA PRO A 37 3.10 13.31 -2.46
C PRO A 37 3.67 14.02 -3.70
N SER A 38 4.77 14.77 -3.55
CA SER A 38 5.39 15.54 -4.65
C SER A 38 5.98 14.66 -5.75
N LEU A 39 6.37 13.42 -5.42
CA LEU A 39 6.91 12.45 -6.37
C LEU A 39 5.85 11.48 -6.90
N ASN A 40 4.60 11.66 -6.48
CA ASN A 40 3.49 10.78 -6.78
C ASN A 40 3.85 9.29 -6.66
N SER A 41 4.42 8.92 -5.52
CA SER A 41 4.98 7.59 -5.35
C SER A 41 4.80 7.09 -3.92
N ALA A 42 4.53 5.80 -3.79
CA ALA A 42 4.50 5.10 -2.52
C ALA A 42 4.95 3.64 -2.67
N PHE A 43 5.47 3.08 -1.59
CA PHE A 43 5.62 1.64 -1.44
C PHE A 43 5.11 1.17 -0.08
N VAL A 44 4.72 -0.09 -0.03
CA VAL A 44 4.33 -0.81 1.17
C VAL A 44 5.37 -1.87 1.48
N SER A 45 5.77 -1.96 2.74
CA SER A 45 6.56 -3.06 3.27
C SER A 45 5.72 -3.80 4.30
N THR A 46 5.72 -5.13 4.24
CA THR A 46 5.01 -5.97 5.22
C THR A 46 5.99 -6.82 5.99
N HIS A 47 5.64 -7.11 7.24
CA HIS A 47 6.46 -7.92 8.13
C HIS A 47 5.60 -8.87 8.94
N ASN A 48 5.87 -10.17 8.84
CA ASN A 48 5.22 -11.25 9.58
C ASN A 48 3.68 -11.20 9.50
N MET A 49 3.12 -10.88 8.33
CA MET A 49 1.67 -10.84 8.19
C MET A 49 1.07 -12.23 8.41
N PRO A 50 -0.19 -12.32 8.90
CA PRO A 50 -0.87 -13.58 9.03
C PRO A 50 -0.93 -14.33 7.69
N ARG A 51 -0.60 -15.62 7.72
CA ARG A 51 -0.70 -16.47 6.53
C ARG A 51 -2.16 -16.65 6.14
N LEU A 52 -2.50 -16.29 4.91
CA LEU A 52 -3.84 -16.44 4.38
C LEU A 52 -4.17 -17.88 3.97
N GLN A 53 -5.46 -18.21 3.97
CA GLN A 53 -5.95 -19.46 3.40
C GLN A 53 -5.69 -19.50 1.89
N SER A 54 -5.58 -20.71 1.33
CA SER A 54 -5.41 -20.88 -0.12
C SER A 54 -6.49 -20.16 -0.93
N GLY A 55 -6.09 -19.49 -2.01
CA GLY A 55 -6.99 -18.72 -2.86
C GLY A 55 -7.36 -17.34 -2.30
N ARG A 56 -6.55 -16.80 -1.38
CA ARG A 56 -6.65 -15.43 -0.87
C ARG A 56 -5.34 -14.67 -1.05
N THR A 57 -5.42 -13.35 -1.09
CA THR A 57 -4.30 -12.42 -1.21
C THR A 57 -4.59 -11.15 -0.40
N TYR A 58 -3.57 -10.37 -0.08
CA TYR A 58 -3.77 -9.01 0.38
C TYR A 58 -3.83 -8.08 -0.83
N GLN A 59 -4.78 -7.15 -0.82
CA GLN A 59 -4.93 -6.16 -1.87
C GLN A 59 -4.82 -4.76 -1.30
N LEU A 60 -4.06 -3.91 -1.99
CA LEU A 60 -3.88 -2.50 -1.69
C LEU A 60 -4.96 -1.68 -2.41
N TRP A 61 -5.36 -0.60 -1.76
CA TRP A 61 -6.33 0.35 -2.29
C TRP A 61 -5.88 1.77 -1.98
N THR A 62 -5.77 2.64 -2.98
CA THR A 62 -5.70 4.08 -2.74
C THR A 62 -7.11 4.61 -2.53
N ILE A 63 -7.25 5.58 -1.63
CA ILE A 63 -8.54 6.21 -1.33
C ILE A 63 -8.54 7.62 -1.91
N HIS A 64 -9.49 7.91 -2.79
CA HIS A 64 -9.68 9.24 -3.39
C HIS A 64 -11.12 9.68 -3.18
N ASP A 65 -11.32 10.76 -2.42
CA ASP A 65 -12.65 11.30 -2.10
C ASP A 65 -13.61 10.23 -1.53
N GLY A 66 -13.06 9.35 -0.70
CA GLY A 66 -13.78 8.22 -0.10
C GLY A 66 -14.01 7.02 -1.03
N VAL A 67 -13.43 7.01 -2.24
CA VAL A 67 -13.51 5.89 -3.19
C VAL A 67 -12.22 5.08 -3.17
N GLU A 68 -12.32 3.78 -2.92
CA GLU A 68 -11.20 2.85 -2.99
C GLU A 68 -10.91 2.41 -4.44
N VAL A 69 -9.66 2.56 -4.86
CA VAL A 69 -9.18 2.17 -6.19
C VAL A 69 -8.10 1.09 -6.03
N PRO A 70 -8.17 -0.04 -6.77
CA PRO A 70 -7.14 -1.07 -6.72
C PRO A 70 -5.74 -0.50 -6.96
N ALA A 71 -4.80 -0.82 -6.07
CA ALA A 71 -3.46 -0.23 -6.06
C ALA A 71 -2.34 -1.29 -5.94
N GLY A 72 -2.65 -2.54 -6.28
CA GLY A 72 -1.69 -3.65 -6.33
C GLY A 72 -2.01 -4.77 -5.34
N LEU A 73 -1.26 -5.87 -5.46
CA LEU A 73 -1.38 -7.05 -4.61
C LEU A 73 -0.12 -7.22 -3.76
N VAL A 74 -0.29 -7.75 -2.55
CA VAL A 74 0.77 -7.93 -1.57
C VAL A 74 0.79 -9.38 -1.09
N ASP A 75 1.98 -9.96 -1.09
CA ASP A 75 2.26 -11.21 -0.39
C ASP A 75 2.57 -10.92 1.08
N GLY A 76 2.25 -11.86 1.97
CA GLY A 76 2.30 -11.63 3.43
C GLY A 76 3.66 -11.19 4.00
N ASP A 77 4.77 -11.52 3.34
CA ASP A 77 6.12 -11.06 3.72
C ASP A 77 6.81 -10.43 2.52
N ALA A 78 6.40 -9.21 2.20
CA ALA A 78 6.94 -8.44 1.08
C ALA A 78 7.84 -7.33 1.60
N SER A 79 9.10 -7.35 1.18
CA SER A 79 10.09 -6.35 1.60
C SER A 79 9.74 -4.95 1.07
N LYS A 80 9.28 -4.83 -0.18
CA LYS A 80 8.70 -3.62 -0.77
C LYS A 80 7.76 -3.98 -1.93
N VAL A 81 6.57 -3.38 -1.96
CA VAL A 81 5.59 -3.44 -3.05
C VAL A 81 5.25 -2.02 -3.45
N LEU A 82 5.37 -1.70 -4.74
CA LEU A 82 4.97 -0.38 -5.23
C LEU A 82 3.44 -0.26 -5.20
N VAL A 83 2.97 0.90 -4.75
CA VAL A 83 1.54 1.24 -4.84
C VAL A 83 1.27 1.71 -6.27
N GLU A 84 0.39 1.01 -6.96
CA GLU A 84 -0.01 1.33 -8.34
C GLU A 84 -0.98 2.51 -8.37
N GLY A 85 -1.11 3.18 -9.52
CA GLY A 85 -2.04 4.30 -9.70
C GLY A 85 -1.46 5.66 -9.29
N ASP A 86 -2.20 6.40 -8.47
CA ASP A 86 -1.93 7.81 -8.10
C ASP A 86 -1.77 8.01 -6.58
N PRO A 87 -0.78 7.37 -5.93
CA PRO A 87 -0.66 7.39 -4.47
C PRO A 87 -0.29 8.77 -3.89
N GLY A 88 0.20 9.70 -4.70
CA GLY A 88 0.56 11.05 -4.25
C GLY A 88 -0.64 11.95 -3.99
N SER A 89 -1.75 11.74 -4.71
CA SER A 89 -2.99 12.49 -4.52
C SER A 89 -3.99 11.79 -3.59
N ALA A 90 -3.71 10.55 -3.21
CA ALA A 90 -4.56 9.75 -2.34
C ALA A 90 -4.74 10.40 -0.96
N GLN A 91 -5.97 10.33 -0.43
CA GLN A 91 -6.35 10.72 0.93
C GLN A 91 -6.12 9.60 1.95
N GLY A 92 -5.85 8.39 1.47
CA GLY A 92 -5.49 7.27 2.32
C GLY A 92 -5.08 6.04 1.54
N LEU A 93 -4.67 5.01 2.27
CA LEU A 93 -4.41 3.68 1.75
C LEU A 93 -5.13 2.65 2.63
N ALA A 94 -5.87 1.74 2.02
CA ALA A 94 -6.48 0.61 2.71
C ALA A 94 -5.90 -0.71 2.22
N ILE A 95 -5.98 -1.71 3.08
CA ILE A 95 -5.50 -3.07 2.79
C ILE A 95 -6.58 -4.04 3.21
N THR A 96 -6.97 -4.91 2.30
CA THR A 96 -8.01 -5.93 2.53
C THR A 96 -7.50 -7.33 2.23
N ILE A 97 -8.21 -8.34 2.74
CA ILE A 97 -8.03 -9.74 2.34
C ILE A 97 -9.05 -10.07 1.26
N GLU A 98 -8.56 -10.37 0.05
CA GLU A 98 -9.39 -10.62 -1.14
C GLU A 98 -9.15 -12.00 -1.74
N LYS A 99 -9.93 -12.34 -2.76
CA LYS A 99 -9.69 -13.54 -3.57
C LYS A 99 -8.36 -13.41 -4.32
N ALA A 100 -7.66 -14.54 -4.50
CA ALA A 100 -6.45 -14.57 -5.31
C ALA A 100 -6.70 -13.97 -6.70
N GLY A 101 -5.76 -13.15 -7.18
CA GLY A 101 -5.91 -12.35 -8.40
C GLY A 101 -6.50 -10.96 -8.18
N GLY A 102 -6.99 -10.66 -6.97
CA GLY A 102 -7.60 -9.38 -6.63
C GLY A 102 -9.05 -9.26 -7.08
N VAL A 103 -9.65 -8.12 -6.75
CA VAL A 103 -11.03 -7.73 -7.11
C VAL A 103 -11.06 -6.26 -7.54
N GLU A 104 -12.08 -5.85 -8.29
CA GLU A 104 -12.23 -4.47 -8.76
C GLU A 104 -12.86 -3.54 -7.72
N THR A 105 -13.55 -4.10 -6.72
CA THR A 105 -14.19 -3.36 -5.63
C THR A 105 -13.88 -4.04 -4.30
N PRO A 106 -13.60 -3.30 -3.22
CA PRO A 106 -13.15 -3.88 -1.97
C PRO A 106 -14.26 -4.65 -1.27
N SER A 107 -13.89 -5.75 -0.62
CA SER A 107 -14.75 -6.40 0.36
C SER A 107 -14.71 -5.59 1.66
N THR A 108 -15.69 -4.71 1.89
CA THR A 108 -15.69 -3.76 3.03
C THR A 108 -15.66 -4.44 4.40
N ASP A 109 -16.00 -5.72 4.52
CA ASP A 109 -15.90 -6.51 5.76
C ASP A 109 -14.49 -7.11 6.02
N ARG A 110 -13.50 -6.81 5.16
CA ARG A 110 -12.18 -7.46 5.14
C ARG A 110 -11.00 -6.50 5.27
N ILE A 111 -11.24 -5.27 5.74
CA ILE A 111 -10.17 -4.30 5.99
C ILE A 111 -9.30 -4.79 7.13
N VAL A 112 -7.99 -4.89 6.89
CA VAL A 112 -6.99 -5.27 7.91
C VAL A 112 -6.15 -4.07 8.36
N ALA A 113 -5.98 -3.07 7.50
CA ALA A 113 -5.30 -1.82 7.82
C ALA A 113 -5.86 -0.67 6.99
N ALA A 114 -5.80 0.54 7.54
CA ALA A 114 -6.19 1.77 6.86
C ALA A 114 -5.30 2.91 7.37
N PHE A 115 -4.69 3.63 6.44
CA PHE A 115 -3.81 4.74 6.68
C PHE A 115 -4.48 6.02 6.18
N ASP A 116 -4.68 6.98 7.07
CA ASP A 116 -5.14 8.33 6.71
C ASP A 116 -3.93 9.18 6.32
N PHE A 117 -4.03 9.83 5.16
CA PHE A 117 -2.98 10.65 4.58
C PHE A 117 -3.23 12.14 4.72
N THR A 118 -4.39 12.53 5.26
CA THR A 118 -4.85 13.92 5.42
C THR A 118 -4.35 14.58 6.70
N GLU A 119 -3.91 13.80 7.70
CA GLU A 119 -3.44 14.31 8.99
C GLU A 119 -1.92 14.58 9.06
N SER A 120 -1.24 14.73 7.92
CA SER A 120 0.23 14.80 7.83
C SER A 120 0.81 16.21 7.75
#